data_AF-A0A7C7EAT8-F1
#
_entry.id   AF-A0A7C7EAT8-F1
#
_cell.length_a   1.000
_cell.length_b   1.000
_cell.length_c   1.000
_cell.angle_alpha   90.00
_cell.angle_beta   90.00
_cell.angle_gamma   90.00
#
_symmetry.space_group_name_H-M   'P 1'
#
loop_
_entity.id
_entity.type
_entity.pdbx_description
1 polymer ?
#
loop_
_entity_poly.entity_id
_entity_poly.type
_entity_poly.pdbx_seq_one_letter_code
_entity_poly.pdbx_strand_id
1 'polypeptide(L)'
;MINEFRIPWEKYGIIAYLAKAMDGHDAQFGKTSLQKIIYILQEVYQVNVGYKFILYNYGPYSADLATDLEYIAALNGVDVSWVNTGGYRIKPDSDADTFIEKSKDFLDKHKNDIDKA
;
A
#
# COMPACT_ATOMS: atom_id res chain seq x y z
N MET A 1 1.50 -29.24 12.13
CA MET A 1 1.11 -27.85 12.40
C MET A 1 0.38 -27.34 11.17
N ILE A 2 -0.94 -27.15 11.27
CA ILE A 2 -1.68 -26.45 10.22
C ILE A 2 -1.28 -24.99 10.38
N ASN A 3 -0.61 -24.44 9.38
CA ASN A 3 -0.35 -23.01 9.33
C ASN A 3 -1.73 -22.35 9.16
N GLU A 4 -2.21 -21.62 10.17
CA GLU A 4 -3.44 -20.84 10.01
C GLU A 4 -3.19 -19.83 8.88
N PHE A 5 -3.90 -19.98 7.76
CA PHE A 5 -3.89 -19.00 6.70
C PHE A 5 -4.62 -17.75 7.18
N ARG A 6 -3.90 -16.85 7.86
CA ARG A 6 -4.39 -15.52 8.20
C ARG A 6 -4.20 -14.61 7.00
N ILE A 7 -5.30 -14.02 6.54
CA ILE A 7 -5.26 -12.97 5.51
C ILE A 7 -4.55 -11.75 6.13
N PRO A 8 -3.51 -11.19 5.48
CA PRO A 8 -2.75 -10.06 6.01
C PRO A 8 -3.51 -8.74 5.74
N TRP A 9 -4.65 -8.55 6.41
CA TRP A 9 -5.52 -7.40 6.21
C TRP A 9 -4.80 -6.06 6.43
N GLU A 10 -3.83 -6.01 7.34
CA GLU A 10 -3.04 -4.82 7.63
C GLU A 10 -2.25 -4.35 6.39
N LYS A 11 -1.67 -5.31 5.65
CA LYS A 11 -0.95 -5.06 4.39
C LYS A 11 -1.87 -4.59 3.28
N TYR A 12 -3.03 -5.24 3.15
CA TYR A 12 -3.93 -4.92 2.05
C TYR A 12 -4.66 -3.60 2.28
N GLY A 13 -5.09 -3.36 3.51
CA GLY A 13 -5.78 -2.16 3.91
C GLY A 13 -4.90 -0.92 3.82
N ILE A 14 -3.61 -0.98 4.17
CA ILE A 14 -2.72 0.18 4.02
C ILE A 14 -2.51 0.56 2.55
N ILE A 15 -2.47 -0.40 1.63
CA ILE A 15 -2.35 -0.11 0.18
C ILE A 15 -3.62 0.60 -0.32
N ALA A 16 -4.80 0.08 0.00
CA ALA A 16 -6.08 0.70 -0.37
C ALA A 16 -6.25 2.07 0.30
N TYR A 17 -5.86 2.20 1.55
CA TYR A 17 -5.88 3.46 2.30
C TYR A 17 -5.01 4.52 1.63
N LEU A 18 -3.74 4.19 1.31
CA LEU A 18 -2.84 5.12 0.64
C LEU A 18 -3.35 5.50 -0.75
N ALA A 19 -3.92 4.56 -1.51
CA ALA A 19 -4.54 4.88 -2.79
C ALA A 19 -5.67 5.91 -2.62
N LYS A 20 -6.55 5.71 -1.63
CA LYS A 20 -7.64 6.65 -1.33
C LYS A 20 -7.15 8.00 -0.81
N ALA A 21 -6.15 8.00 0.08
CA ALA A 21 -5.59 9.22 0.67
C ALA A 21 -4.86 10.08 -0.37
N MET A 22 -4.23 9.44 -1.35
CA MET A 22 -3.50 10.13 -2.42
C MET A 22 -4.40 10.51 -3.61
N ASP A 23 -5.63 10.01 -3.68
CA ASP A 23 -6.55 10.39 -4.75
C ASP A 23 -6.98 11.86 -4.62
N GLY A 24 -6.98 12.58 -5.74
CA GLY A 24 -7.24 14.02 -5.76
C GLY A 24 -6.03 14.91 -5.45
N HIS A 25 -4.87 14.36 -5.11
CA HIS A 25 -3.62 15.13 -5.07
C HIS A 25 -3.03 15.30 -6.49
N ASP A 26 -2.37 16.43 -6.75
CA ASP A 26 -1.77 16.75 -8.06
C ASP A 26 -0.58 15.83 -8.41
N ALA A 27 0.04 15.21 -7.41
CA ALA A 27 1.17 14.30 -7.58
C ALA A 27 0.73 12.90 -8.00
N GLN A 28 1.42 12.31 -8.98
CA GLN A 28 1.18 10.93 -9.41
C GLN A 28 1.59 9.93 -8.32
N PHE A 29 0.61 9.29 -7.69
CA PHE A 29 0.82 8.14 -6.83
C PHE A 29 0.97 6.88 -7.69
N GLY A 30 2.17 6.28 -7.70
CA GLY A 30 2.51 5.13 -8.52
C GLY A 30 3.30 4.06 -7.75
N LYS A 31 3.64 2.96 -8.43
CA LYS A 31 4.30 1.78 -7.84
C LYS A 31 5.57 2.13 -7.05
N THR A 32 6.42 3.00 -7.57
CA THR A 32 7.64 3.44 -6.87
C THR A 32 7.33 4.30 -5.63
N SER A 33 6.32 5.18 -5.70
CA SER A 33 5.91 6.00 -4.56
C SER A 33 5.36 5.13 -3.44
N LEU A 34 4.52 4.13 -3.76
CA LEU A 34 4.03 3.15 -2.80
C LEU A 34 5.17 2.42 -2.07
N GLN A 35 6.18 1.94 -2.81
CA GLN A 35 7.34 1.26 -2.23
C GLN A 35 8.09 2.15 -1.23
N LYS A 36 8.31 3.42 -1.59
CA LYS A 36 9.01 4.39 -0.73
C LYS A 36 8.20 4.77 0.50
N ILE A 37 6.90 5.04 0.35
CA ILE A 37 6.02 5.42 1.47
C ILE A 37 5.95 4.26 2.49
N ILE A 38 5.70 3.03 2.04
CA ILE A 38 5.65 1.87 2.95
C ILE A 38 7.01 1.64 3.64
N TYR A 39 8.12 1.82 2.92
CA TYR A 39 9.46 1.76 3.53
C TYR A 39 9.65 2.83 4.61
N ILE A 40 9.29 4.08 4.33
CA ILE A 40 9.38 5.19 5.30
C ILE A 40 8.50 4.92 6.52
N LEU A 41 7.27 4.44 6.31
CA LEU A 41 6.37 4.05 7.39
C LEU A 41 6.99 3.00 8.31
N GLN A 42 7.63 1.97 7.75
CA GLN A 42 8.29 0.93 8.55
C GLN A 42 9.55 1.44 9.25
N GLU A 43 10.49 2.03 8.51
CA GLU A 43 11.84 2.29 9.01
C GLU A 43 11.95 3.60 9.78
N VAL A 44 11.17 4.62 9.43
CA VAL A 44 11.22 5.94 10.07
C VAL A 44 10.14 6.04 11.13
N TYR A 45 8.90 5.71 10.78
CA TYR A 45 7.76 5.87 11.67
C TYR A 45 7.43 4.62 12.50
N GLN A 46 8.18 3.52 12.33
CA GLN A 46 8.03 2.29 13.11
C GLN A 46 6.62 1.65 12.99
N VAL A 47 5.92 1.92 11.88
CA VAL A 47 4.66 1.27 11.50
C VAL A 47 5.01 -0.06 10.84
N ASN A 48 5.10 -1.12 11.64
CA ASN A 48 5.54 -2.43 11.17
C ASN A 48 4.46 -3.15 10.34
N VAL A 49 4.40 -2.84 9.03
CA VAL A 49 3.54 -3.51 8.05
C VAL A 49 4.05 -4.94 7.71
N GLY A 50 5.33 -5.22 7.93
CA GLY A 50 5.93 -6.54 7.77
C GLY A 50 6.40 -6.87 6.34
N TYR A 51 6.75 -5.87 5.54
CA TYR A 51 7.42 -6.02 4.26
C TYR A 51 8.94 -6.06 4.42
N LYS A 52 9.59 -6.95 3.66
CA LYS A 52 11.05 -7.01 3.59
C LYS A 52 11.52 -6.21 2.40
N PHE A 53 12.39 -5.23 2.66
CA PHE A 53 12.95 -4.37 1.63
C PHE A 53 14.41 -4.71 1.37
N ILE A 54 14.80 -4.59 0.10
CA ILE A 54 16.19 -4.60 -0.35
C ILE A 54 16.52 -3.25 -1.02
N LEU A 55 17.79 -2.88 -1.06
CA LEU A 55 18.23 -1.78 -1.91
C LEU A 55 18.16 -2.20 -3.38
N TYR A 56 17.47 -1.42 -4.19
CA TYR A 56 17.29 -1.66 -5.62
C TYR A 56 17.51 -0.38 -6.43
N ASN A 57 17.50 -0.49 -7.76
CA ASN A 57 17.91 0.56 -8.71
C ASN A 57 17.38 1.98 -8.41
N TYR A 58 16.18 2.10 -7.85
CA TYR A 58 15.51 3.39 -7.59
C TYR A 58 15.13 3.61 -6.11
N GLY A 59 15.77 2.85 -5.22
CA GLY A 59 15.56 2.90 -3.77
C GLY A 59 15.06 1.57 -3.20
N PRO A 60 14.41 1.60 -2.03
CA PRO A 60 13.92 0.39 -1.36
C PRO A 60 12.87 -0.31 -2.21
N TYR A 61 12.98 -1.63 -2.31
CA TYR A 61 12.03 -2.46 -3.04
C TYR A 61 11.67 -3.71 -2.25
N SER A 62 10.37 -4.02 -2.22
CA SER A 62 9.82 -5.26 -1.70
C SER A 62 8.99 -5.94 -2.80
N ALA A 63 9.41 -7.16 -3.16
CA ALA A 63 8.68 -8.01 -4.11
C ALA A 63 7.31 -8.43 -3.56
N ASP A 64 7.23 -8.64 -2.23
CA ASP A 64 5.98 -8.96 -1.54
C ASP A 64 4.97 -7.82 -1.68
N LEU A 65 5.40 -6.56 -1.46
CA LEU A 65 4.53 -5.38 -1.63
C LEU A 65 4.07 -5.22 -3.08
N ALA A 66 4.96 -5.47 -4.05
CA ALA A 66 4.58 -5.44 -5.45
C ALA A 66 3.54 -6.52 -5.78
N THR A 67 3.68 -7.72 -5.20
CA THR A 67 2.76 -8.84 -5.39
C THR A 67 1.40 -8.57 -4.75
N ASP A 68 1.40 -8.04 -3.52
CA ASP A 68 0.18 -7.68 -2.79
C ASP A 68 -0.59 -6.57 -3.51
N LEU A 69 0.10 -5.59 -4.11
CA LEU A 69 -0.54 -4.56 -4.93
C LEU A 69 -1.33 -5.17 -6.09
N GLU A 70 -0.71 -6.08 -6.85
CA GLU A 70 -1.38 -6.76 -7.97
C GLU A 70 -2.55 -7.64 -7.49
N TYR A 71 -2.40 -8.29 -6.33
CA TYR A 71 -3.46 -9.08 -5.71
C TYR A 71 -4.67 -8.23 -5.33
N ILE A 72 -4.45 -7.07 -4.70
CA ILE A 72 -5.52 -6.15 -4.31
C ILE A 72 -6.17 -5.52 -5.54
N ALA A 73 -5.39 -5.22 -6.59
CA ALA A 73 -5.92 -4.75 -7.85
C ALA A 73 -6.86 -5.79 -8.50
N ALA A 74 -6.47 -7.07 -8.48
CA ALA A 74 -7.31 -8.16 -8.99
C ALA A 74 -8.61 -8.36 -8.19
N LEU A 75 -8.71 -7.78 -6.98
CA LEU A 75 -9.89 -7.80 -6.12
C LEU A 75 -10.59 -6.42 -6.04
N ASN A 76 -10.32 -5.52 -6.98
CA ASN A 76 -10.88 -4.17 -7.07
C ASN A 76 -10.67 -3.31 -5.80
N GLY A 77 -9.63 -3.60 -5.01
CA GLY A 77 -9.26 -2.75 -3.88
C GLY A 77 -8.51 -1.49 -4.35
N VAL A 78 -7.85 -1.56 -5.50
CA VAL A 78 -7.20 -0.43 -6.18
C VAL A 78 -7.25 -0.60 -7.70
N ASP A 79 -7.27 0.51 -8.44
CA ASP A 79 -7.00 0.53 -9.88
C ASP A 79 -5.52 0.84 -10.10
N VAL A 80 -4.87 0.07 -10.97
CA VAL A 80 -3.47 0.29 -11.37
C VAL A 80 -3.41 0.45 -12.87
N SER A 81 -3.29 1.70 -13.33
CA SER A 81 -3.38 2.06 -14.75
C SER A 81 -2.13 2.79 -15.23
N TRP A 82 -1.76 2.59 -16.51
CA TRP A 82 -0.66 3.33 -17.12
C TRP A 82 -1.10 4.76 -17.44
N VAL A 83 -0.23 5.74 -17.17
CA VAL A 83 -0.48 7.14 -17.51
C VAL A 83 0.33 7.52 -18.75
N ASN A 84 -0.29 8.22 -19.70
CA ASN A 84 0.37 8.64 -20.95
C ASN A 84 1.64 9.50 -20.75
N THR A 85 1.76 10.16 -19.60
CA THR A 85 2.95 10.93 -19.20
C THR A 85 4.10 10.04 -18.68
N GLY A 86 3.89 8.73 -18.58
CA GLY A 86 4.85 7.73 -18.15
C GLY A 86 4.51 7.13 -16.77
N GLY A 87 4.79 5.84 -16.63
CA GLY A 87 4.63 5.10 -15.39
C GLY A 87 3.18 4.73 -15.07
N TYR A 88 2.98 4.23 -13.85
CA TYR A 88 1.68 3.78 -13.35
C TYR A 88 1.07 4.80 -12.39
N ARG A 89 -0.25 4.84 -12.35
CA ARG A 89 -1.07 5.48 -11.33
C ARG A 89 -1.82 4.41 -10.55
N ILE A 90 -1.90 4.62 -9.25
CA ILE A 90 -2.67 3.80 -8.32
C ILE A 90 -3.81 4.67 -7.80
N LYS A 91 -5.04 4.19 -7.87
CA LYS A 91 -6.26 4.85 -7.38
C LYS A 91 -7.09 3.88 -6.54
N PRO A 92 -7.96 4.36 -5.65
CA PRO A 92 -8.94 3.49 -5.02
C PRO A 92 -9.89 2.96 -6.10
N ASP A 93 -10.34 1.72 -5.95
CA ASP A 93 -11.37 1.11 -6.80
C ASP A 93 -12.58 0.68 -5.94
N SER A 94 -13.59 0.04 -6.53
CA SER A 94 -14.92 -0.15 -5.96
C SER A 94 -14.93 -0.82 -4.59
N ASP A 95 -13.96 -1.68 -4.29
CA ASP A 95 -13.86 -2.44 -3.05
C ASP A 95 -12.81 -1.90 -2.06
N ALA A 96 -12.18 -0.75 -2.35
CA ALA A 96 -11.14 -0.15 -1.51
C ALA A 96 -11.56 -0.03 -0.04
N ASP A 97 -12.78 0.44 0.21
CA ASP A 97 -13.32 0.65 1.56
C ASP A 97 -13.47 -0.66 2.34
N THR A 98 -13.70 -1.78 1.67
CA THR A 98 -13.75 -3.10 2.31
C THR A 98 -12.38 -3.50 2.89
N PHE A 99 -11.29 -3.23 2.16
CA PHE A 99 -9.94 -3.50 2.65
C PHE A 99 -9.55 -2.58 3.80
N ILE A 100 -9.91 -1.30 3.68
CA ILE A 100 -9.68 -0.30 4.73
C ILE A 100 -10.40 -0.72 6.01
N GLU A 101 -11.69 -1.04 5.94
CA GLU A 101 -12.50 -1.42 7.10
C GLU A 101 -11.96 -2.69 7.79
N LYS A 102 -11.56 -3.70 7.02
CA LYS A 102 -10.98 -4.94 7.57
C LYS A 102 -9.64 -4.73 8.27
N SER A 103 -8.97 -3.61 8.00
CA SER A 103 -7.68 -3.23 8.60
C SER A 103 -7.80 -2.08 9.60
N LYS A 104 -9.03 -1.66 9.93
CA LYS A 104 -9.33 -0.42 10.65
C LYS A 104 -8.57 -0.31 11.97
N ASP A 105 -8.50 -1.38 12.76
CA ASP A 105 -7.76 -1.36 14.04
C ASP A 105 -6.28 -1.02 13.86
N PHE A 106 -5.65 -1.51 12.79
CA PHE A 106 -4.27 -1.19 12.45
C PHE A 106 -4.14 0.25 11.96
N LEU A 107 -5.01 0.69 11.04
CA LEU A 107 -4.99 2.04 10.50
C LEU A 107 -5.25 3.10 11.58
N ASP A 108 -6.25 2.90 12.43
CA ASP A 108 -6.59 3.82 13.51
C ASP A 108 -5.45 3.94 14.52
N LYS A 109 -4.83 2.80 14.88
CA LYS A 109 -3.67 2.78 15.78
C LYS A 109 -2.49 3.58 15.25
N HIS A 110 -2.25 3.55 13.94
CA HIS A 110 -1.09 4.17 13.30
C HIS A 110 -1.41 5.46 12.54
N LYS A 111 -2.63 5.98 12.64
CA LYS A 111 -3.14 7.09 11.81
C LYS A 111 -2.21 8.30 11.80
N ASN A 112 -1.78 8.75 12.98
CA ASN A 112 -0.92 9.94 13.12
C ASN A 112 0.44 9.81 12.43
N ASP A 113 0.95 8.59 12.31
CA ASP A 113 2.23 8.30 11.68
C ASP A 113 2.06 8.13 10.17
N ILE A 114 0.95 7.50 9.76
CA ILE A 114 0.55 7.36 8.36
C ILE A 114 0.34 8.74 7.71
N ASP A 115 -0.38 9.65 8.39
CA ASP A 115 -0.69 10.98 7.87
C ASP A 115 0.55 11.88 7.71
N LYS A 116 1.70 11.53 8.31
CA LYS A 116 2.95 12.31 8.24
C LYS A 116 3.93 11.83 7.16
N ALA A 117 3.75 10.61 6.65
CA ALA A 117 4.65 10.01 5.67
C ALA A 117 4.35 10.48 4.25
#